data_AF-A0A1Z5KJH8-F1
#
_entry.id   AF-A0A1Z5KJH8-F1
#
_cell.length_a   1.000
_cell.length_b   1.000
_cell.length_c   1.000
_cell.angle_alpha   90.00
_cell.angle_beta   90.00
_cell.angle_gamma   90.00
#
_symmetry.space_group_name_H-M   'P 1'
#
loop_
_entity.id
_entity.type
_entity.pdbx_description
1 polymer ?
#
loop_
_entity_poly.entity_id
_entity_poly.type
_entity_poly.pdbx_seq_one_letter_code
_entity_poly.pdbx_strand_id
1 'polypeptide(L)'
;MLFGGLHCSVRTQGFGLVVRFDDGSGLMDCIYWEDNQFRDALPALADEESSENSLSVGMMVKVMGRLEGTSETGVTKREIRVSWCQPIHTGSHRRVAPFSLDTESRHVLKVAEHKHSSLQEVLEALGPHLQQQIVERQDFPSADDTVSAWRLFGVHCKCPATPIKTTLLYCSCIATPESTDANFCFRMKLLELLLSLADRDSLFYFQYQQLLKHQHHFDGIVSHSNFNHLLQRTIGALRSDGIIALVDEESDTYLLITYHTVLKPYVELLSSQSWEDSVVRSALQKNSPEFLRNVPKGKMQLVRRMLQEETKERQKQLER
;
A
#
# COMPACT_ATOMS: atom_id res chain seq x y z
N MET A 1 -13.03 6.67 -20.98
CA MET A 1 -11.95 6.80 -19.98
C MET A 1 -11.34 5.43 -19.84
N LEU A 2 -10.02 5.31 -19.98
CA LEU A 2 -9.26 4.08 -19.76
C LEU A 2 -8.31 4.25 -18.59
N PHE A 3 -8.01 3.12 -17.96
CA PHE A 3 -7.03 2.99 -16.89
C PHE A 3 -6.16 1.79 -17.24
N GLY A 4 -4.84 1.95 -17.28
CA GLY A 4 -3.98 0.84 -17.66
C GLY A 4 -2.50 1.17 -17.57
N GLY A 5 -1.68 0.13 -17.74
CA GLY A 5 -0.24 0.23 -17.83
C GLY A 5 0.18 0.68 -19.23
N LEU A 6 1.14 1.59 -19.31
CA LEU A 6 1.76 1.99 -20.57
C LEU A 6 2.67 0.85 -21.06
N HIS A 7 2.26 0.13 -22.11
CA HIS A 7 2.98 -1.03 -22.63
C HIS A 7 4.13 -0.62 -23.57
N CYS A 8 3.90 0.35 -24.44
CA CYS A 8 4.93 0.93 -25.30
C CYS A 8 4.59 2.36 -25.70
N SER A 9 5.60 3.13 -26.06
CA SER A 9 5.46 4.47 -26.63
C SER A 9 6.30 4.62 -27.89
N VAL A 10 5.72 5.22 -28.92
CA VAL A 10 6.37 5.52 -30.19
C VAL A 10 6.11 6.99 -30.52
N ARG A 11 7.17 7.78 -30.62
CA ARG A 11 7.07 9.17 -31.06
C ARG A 11 7.09 9.21 -32.59
N THR A 12 6.07 9.84 -33.17
CA THR A 12 5.93 9.97 -34.62
C THR A 12 6.27 11.39 -35.06
N GLN A 13 6.94 11.55 -36.20
CA GLN A 13 7.24 12.88 -36.74
C GLN A 13 5.93 13.54 -37.20
N GLY A 14 5.47 14.56 -36.49
CA GLY A 14 4.30 15.37 -36.86
C GLY A 14 2.93 14.93 -36.32
N PHE A 15 2.81 13.73 -35.72
CA PHE A 15 1.52 13.20 -35.21
C PHE A 15 1.49 13.00 -33.69
N GLY A 16 2.55 13.43 -32.98
CA GLY A 16 2.66 13.30 -31.54
C GLY A 16 3.10 11.90 -31.06
N LEU A 17 2.76 11.58 -29.81
CA LEU A 17 3.16 10.36 -29.11
C LEU A 17 2.04 9.31 -29.22
N VAL A 18 2.31 8.19 -29.88
CA VAL A 18 1.41 7.03 -29.88
C VAL A 18 1.82 6.12 -28.73
N VAL A 19 0.89 5.85 -27.83
CA VAL A 19 1.10 4.97 -26.68
C VAL A 19 0.12 3.82 -26.73
N ARG A 20 0.57 2.61 -26.38
CA ARG A 20 -0.28 1.43 -26.28
C ARG A 20 -0.56 1.15 -24.81
N PHE A 21 -1.82 1.07 -24.44
CA PHE A 21 -2.26 0.75 -23.09
C PHE A 21 -2.73 -0.68 -22.98
N ASP A 22 -2.40 -1.27 -21.83
CA ASP A 22 -2.95 -2.54 -21.38
C ASP A 22 -3.77 -2.30 -20.11
N ASP A 23 -5.07 -2.57 -20.17
CA ASP A 23 -5.99 -2.50 -19.03
C ASP A 23 -6.36 -3.89 -18.47
N GLY A 24 -5.65 -4.94 -18.92
CA GLY A 24 -5.94 -6.33 -18.58
C GLY A 24 -7.06 -6.98 -19.39
N SER A 25 -7.85 -6.20 -20.14
CA SER A 25 -8.88 -6.70 -21.07
C SER A 25 -8.39 -6.74 -22.52
N GLY A 26 -7.39 -5.94 -22.85
CA GLY A 26 -6.75 -5.92 -24.16
C GLY A 26 -5.82 -4.74 -24.35
N LEU A 27 -5.23 -4.65 -25.55
CA LEU A 27 -4.36 -3.55 -25.94
C LEU A 27 -5.12 -2.51 -26.75
N MET A 28 -4.96 -1.23 -26.39
CA MET A 28 -5.55 -0.10 -27.10
C MET A 28 -4.49 0.94 -27.47
N ASP A 29 -4.51 1.40 -28.72
CA ASP A 29 -3.68 2.51 -29.17
C ASP A 29 -4.33 3.84 -28.75
N CYS A 30 -3.53 4.70 -28.13
CA CYS A 30 -3.89 6.04 -27.69
C CYS A 30 -2.95 7.05 -28.33
N ILE A 31 -3.48 8.07 -28.98
CA ILE A 31 -2.73 9.09 -29.70
C ILE A 31 -2.74 10.39 -28.89
N TYR A 32 -1.56 10.83 -28.48
CA TYR A 32 -1.34 12.08 -27.76
C TYR A 32 -0.74 13.13 -28.70
N TRP A 33 -1.43 14.24 -28.88
CA TRP A 33 -0.95 15.35 -29.71
C TRP A 33 -0.20 16.35 -28.83
N GLU A 34 1.07 16.59 -29.12
CA GLU A 34 1.90 17.53 -28.35
C GLU A 34 1.55 19.01 -28.65
N ASP A 35 0.84 19.27 -29.75
CA ASP A 35 0.45 20.64 -30.12
C ASP A 35 -0.92 21.03 -29.54
N ASN A 36 -0.86 21.92 -28.54
CA ASN A 36 -2.00 22.61 -27.92
C ASN A 36 -2.86 23.48 -28.87
N GLN A 37 -2.64 23.45 -30.20
CA GLN A 37 -3.35 24.32 -31.14
C GLN A 37 -4.78 23.88 -31.49
N PHE A 38 -5.26 22.75 -30.96
CA PHE A 38 -6.66 22.29 -31.09
C PHE A 38 -7.46 22.33 -29.76
N ARG A 39 -7.07 23.18 -28.80
CA ARG A 39 -7.88 23.47 -27.61
C ARG A 39 -9.04 24.45 -27.92
N ASP A 40 -9.93 24.09 -28.83
CA ASP A 40 -11.26 24.70 -28.88
C ASP A 40 -12.22 23.81 -28.09
N ALA A 41 -12.83 24.42 -27.06
CA ALA A 41 -13.82 23.88 -26.11
C ALA A 41 -13.27 23.09 -24.92
N LEU A 42 -12.81 23.82 -23.89
CA LEU A 42 -13.34 23.83 -22.51
C LEU A 42 -12.46 24.74 -21.63
N PRO A 43 -13.02 25.58 -20.73
CA PRO A 43 -12.24 26.54 -19.97
C PRO A 43 -11.34 25.82 -18.95
N ALA A 44 -10.04 26.06 -19.06
CA ALA A 44 -9.03 25.53 -18.16
C ALA A 44 -9.04 26.29 -16.83
N LEU A 45 -9.25 25.55 -15.73
CA LEU A 45 -8.73 25.91 -14.42
C LEU A 45 -7.55 24.98 -14.15
N ALA A 46 -6.32 25.47 -14.29
CA ALA A 46 -5.16 25.14 -13.46
C ALA A 46 -3.88 25.69 -14.09
N ASP A 47 -3.22 26.55 -13.32
CA ASP A 47 -1.82 26.93 -13.42
C ASP A 47 -0.89 25.77 -13.01
N GLU A 48 0.40 26.01 -13.29
CA GLU A 48 1.62 25.28 -12.89
C GLU A 48 2.23 24.32 -13.93
N GLU A 49 3.15 24.91 -14.70
CA GLU A 49 4.19 24.26 -15.49
C GLU A 49 5.11 23.42 -14.57
N SER A 50 4.90 22.10 -14.55
CA SER A 50 5.93 21.14 -14.14
C SER A 50 6.35 20.31 -15.35
N SER A 51 7.63 20.42 -15.70
CA SER A 51 8.27 19.82 -16.87
C SER A 51 8.64 18.34 -16.71
N GLU A 52 7.99 17.60 -15.79
CA GLU A 52 8.33 16.19 -15.45
C GLU A 52 7.33 15.13 -15.97
N ASN A 53 6.48 15.45 -16.94
CA ASN A 53 5.49 14.47 -17.46
C ASN A 53 6.04 13.55 -18.55
N SER A 54 7.23 12.96 -18.37
CA SER A 54 7.68 11.90 -19.29
C SER A 54 6.97 10.58 -18.96
N LEU A 55 6.03 10.17 -19.81
CA LEU A 55 5.41 8.86 -19.75
C LEU A 55 6.45 7.77 -20.06
N SER A 56 6.67 6.84 -19.13
CA SER A 56 7.57 5.69 -19.30
C SER A 56 6.82 4.36 -19.31
N VAL A 57 7.38 3.37 -20.01
CA VAL A 57 6.82 2.02 -20.08
C VAL A 57 6.72 1.42 -18.69
N GLY A 58 5.57 0.80 -18.38
CA GLY A 58 5.23 0.27 -17.06
C GLY A 58 4.53 1.27 -16.12
N MET A 59 4.41 2.54 -16.50
CA MET A 59 3.64 3.50 -15.70
C MET A 59 2.13 3.23 -15.80
N MET A 60 1.45 3.25 -14.66
CA MET A 60 -0.01 3.29 -14.62
C MET A 60 -0.49 4.70 -14.92
N VAL A 61 -1.40 4.83 -15.87
CA VAL A 61 -1.96 6.14 -16.20
C VAL A 61 -3.47 6.06 -16.40
N LYS A 62 -4.10 7.21 -16.24
CA LYS A 62 -5.51 7.42 -16.51
C LYS A 62 -5.65 8.25 -17.78
N VAL A 63 -6.35 7.72 -18.77
CA VAL A 63 -6.53 8.34 -20.08
C VAL A 63 -7.99 8.70 -20.30
N MET A 64 -8.22 9.92 -20.75
CA MET A 64 -9.51 10.36 -21.29
C MET A 64 -9.32 10.86 -22.71
N GLY A 65 -10.29 10.54 -23.56
CA GLY A 65 -10.22 10.84 -24.97
C GLY A 65 -11.45 10.37 -25.72
N ARG A 66 -11.47 10.66 -27.01
CA ARG A 66 -12.52 10.24 -27.94
C ARG A 66 -12.08 8.95 -28.63
N LEU A 67 -12.94 7.93 -28.63
CA LEU A 67 -12.73 6.72 -29.41
C LEU A 67 -13.00 7.03 -30.88
N GLU A 68 -12.04 6.76 -31.74
CA GLU A 68 -12.14 6.89 -33.18
C GLU A 68 -11.91 5.53 -33.84
N GLY A 69 -12.59 5.30 -34.96
CA GLY A 69 -12.42 4.14 -35.80
C GLY A 69 -11.90 4.58 -37.16
N THR A 70 -10.71 4.11 -37.53
CA THR A 70 -10.17 4.27 -38.88
C THR A 70 -10.35 2.94 -39.63
N SER A 71 -10.84 3.03 -40.86
CA SER A 71 -10.93 1.86 -41.74
C SER A 71 -9.85 2.02 -42.80
N GLU A 72 -8.72 1.36 -42.59
CA GLU A 72 -7.66 1.26 -43.58
C GLU A 72 -7.60 -0.18 -44.07
N THR A 73 -7.58 -0.38 -45.39
CA THR A 73 -7.44 -1.70 -46.00
C THR A 73 -8.53 -2.73 -45.63
N GLY A 74 -9.70 -2.27 -45.18
CA GLY A 74 -10.80 -3.15 -44.74
C GLY A 74 -10.64 -3.68 -43.31
N VAL A 75 -9.57 -3.30 -42.60
CA VAL A 75 -9.39 -3.56 -41.18
C VAL A 75 -9.81 -2.31 -40.41
N THR A 76 -10.85 -2.45 -39.57
CA THR A 76 -11.26 -1.38 -38.67
C THR A 76 -10.31 -1.32 -37.48
N LYS A 77 -9.43 -0.32 -37.46
CA LYS A 77 -8.59 -0.01 -36.31
C LYS A 77 -9.36 0.94 -35.39
N ARG A 78 -9.34 0.67 -34.09
CA ARG A 78 -9.89 1.57 -33.07
C ARG A 78 -8.74 2.19 -32.30
N GLU A 79 -8.83 3.48 -32.05
CA GLU A 79 -7.84 4.24 -31.31
C GLU A 79 -8.50 5.33 -30.48
N ILE A 80 -7.82 5.79 -29.44
CA ILE A 80 -8.31 6.89 -28.61
C ILE A 80 -7.49 8.13 -28.89
N ARG A 81 -8.14 9.19 -29.36
CA ARG A 81 -7.56 10.53 -29.36
C ARG A 81 -7.60 11.09 -27.96
N VAL A 82 -6.43 11.14 -27.33
CA VAL A 82 -6.28 11.53 -25.93
C VAL A 82 -6.50 13.03 -25.80
N SER A 83 -7.47 13.43 -24.99
CA SER A 83 -7.69 14.83 -24.61
C SER A 83 -7.07 15.15 -23.24
N TRP A 84 -6.87 14.13 -22.41
CA TRP A 84 -6.28 14.26 -21.09
C TRP A 84 -5.62 12.96 -20.66
N CYS A 85 -4.42 13.06 -20.10
CA CYS A 85 -3.65 11.94 -19.58
C CYS A 85 -3.07 12.35 -18.22
N GLN A 86 -3.26 11.52 -17.20
CA GLN A 86 -2.67 11.73 -15.89
C GLN A 86 -1.90 10.49 -15.47
N PRO A 87 -0.58 10.59 -15.27
CA PRO A 87 0.18 9.59 -14.54
C PRO A 87 -0.46 9.36 -13.18
N ILE A 88 -0.80 8.12 -12.85
CA ILE A 88 -1.22 7.81 -11.50
C ILE A 88 0.07 7.68 -10.72
N HIS A 89 0.47 8.78 -10.07
CA HIS A 89 1.68 8.80 -9.27
C HIS A 89 1.62 7.66 -8.24
N THR A 90 2.36 6.59 -8.53
CA THR A 90 2.87 5.69 -7.52
C THR A 90 3.84 6.55 -6.72
N GLY A 91 3.40 7.07 -5.57
CA GLY A 91 4.19 8.03 -4.78
C GLY A 91 5.68 7.66 -4.74
N SER A 92 6.54 8.64 -4.97
CA SER A 92 7.98 8.49 -5.21
C SER A 92 8.60 7.45 -4.26
N HIS A 93 9.27 6.46 -4.83
CA HIS A 93 10.26 5.59 -4.18
C HIS A 93 9.99 5.21 -2.71
N ARG A 94 9.22 4.13 -2.48
CA ARG A 94 9.65 3.00 -1.61
C ARG A 94 8.64 1.87 -1.38
N ARG A 95 7.41 1.94 -1.88
CA ARG A 95 6.44 0.82 -1.77
C ARG A 95 5.62 0.69 -3.04
N VAL A 96 6.11 -0.13 -3.97
CA VAL A 96 5.32 -0.62 -5.10
C VAL A 96 4.32 -1.65 -4.52
N ALA A 97 3.03 -1.46 -4.80
CA ALA A 97 1.87 -2.15 -4.22
C ALA A 97 1.52 -1.73 -2.77
N PRO A 98 0.48 -0.89 -2.57
CA PRO A 98 -0.92 -1.33 -2.78
C PRO A 98 -1.87 -0.29 -3.42
N PHE A 99 -1.40 0.91 -3.80
CA PHE A 99 -2.29 1.98 -4.30
C PHE A 99 -2.76 1.79 -5.76
N SER A 100 -1.97 1.12 -6.61
CA SER A 100 -2.36 0.84 -8.00
C SER A 100 -3.52 -0.16 -8.06
N LEU A 101 -3.38 -1.29 -7.36
CA LEU A 101 -4.40 -2.34 -7.25
C LEU A 101 -5.72 -1.81 -6.66
N ASP A 102 -5.67 -0.94 -5.65
CA ASP A 102 -6.88 -0.39 -5.02
C ASP A 102 -7.62 0.59 -5.96
N THR A 103 -6.89 1.28 -6.85
CA THR A 103 -7.49 2.21 -7.83
C THR A 103 -8.07 1.45 -9.02
N GLU A 104 -7.33 0.46 -9.52
CA GLU A 104 -7.75 -0.43 -10.60
C GLU A 104 -8.99 -1.23 -10.19
N SER A 105 -8.96 -1.87 -9.01
CA SER A 105 -10.09 -2.63 -8.46
C SER A 105 -11.33 -1.75 -8.29
N ARG A 106 -11.19 -0.49 -7.84
CA ARG A 106 -12.32 0.44 -7.75
C ARG A 106 -12.85 0.87 -9.11
N HIS A 107 -11.98 1.03 -10.10
CA HIS A 107 -12.41 1.35 -11.46
C HIS A 107 -13.22 0.20 -12.06
N VAL A 108 -12.68 -1.02 -11.93
CA VAL A 108 -13.33 -2.26 -12.33
C VAL A 108 -14.70 -2.41 -11.67
N LEU A 109 -14.79 -2.24 -10.35
CA LEU A 109 -16.06 -2.29 -9.61
C LEU A 109 -17.05 -1.22 -10.08
N LYS A 110 -16.59 0.00 -10.34
CA LYS A 110 -17.45 1.09 -10.81
C LYS A 110 -17.99 0.84 -12.22
N VAL A 111 -17.18 0.25 -13.11
CA VAL A 111 -17.61 -0.17 -14.45
C VAL A 111 -18.65 -1.29 -14.33
N ALA A 112 -18.43 -2.25 -13.43
CA ALA A 112 -19.35 -3.34 -13.16
C ALA A 112 -20.71 -2.85 -12.63
N GLU A 113 -20.71 -1.89 -11.70
CA GLU A 113 -21.91 -1.29 -11.10
C GLU A 113 -22.83 -0.59 -12.11
N HIS A 114 -22.29 -0.08 -13.23
CA HIS A 114 -23.06 0.76 -14.16
C HIS A 114 -23.80 -0.02 -15.25
N LYS A 115 -23.57 -1.33 -15.41
CA LYS A 115 -24.05 -2.05 -16.61
C LYS A 115 -24.61 -3.45 -16.40
N HIS A 116 -24.39 -4.08 -15.25
CA HIS A 116 -24.63 -5.52 -15.13
C HIS A 116 -25.64 -5.83 -14.03
N SER A 117 -26.65 -6.61 -14.39
CA SER A 117 -27.73 -7.02 -13.51
C SER A 117 -27.42 -8.33 -12.76
N SER A 118 -26.40 -9.07 -13.21
CA SER A 118 -25.97 -10.33 -12.61
C SER A 118 -24.45 -10.41 -12.43
N LEU A 119 -24.00 -11.24 -11.47
CA LEU A 119 -22.58 -11.52 -11.22
C LEU A 119 -21.88 -12.13 -12.45
N GLN A 120 -22.60 -12.94 -13.21
CA GLN A 120 -22.10 -13.59 -14.43
C GLN A 120 -21.72 -12.55 -15.49
N GLU A 121 -22.60 -11.56 -15.71
CA GLU A 121 -22.36 -10.47 -16.65
C GLU A 121 -21.17 -9.59 -16.22
N VAL A 122 -20.99 -9.39 -14.91
CA VAL A 122 -19.80 -8.70 -14.39
C VAL A 122 -18.55 -9.49 -14.72
N LEU A 123 -18.51 -10.79 -14.42
CA LEU A 123 -17.34 -11.64 -14.69
C LEU A 123 -16.99 -11.72 -16.18
N GLU A 124 -17.98 -11.80 -17.05
CA GLU A 124 -17.79 -11.74 -18.50
C GLU A 124 -17.22 -10.39 -18.95
N ALA A 125 -17.66 -9.29 -18.34
CA ALA A 125 -17.16 -7.95 -18.63
C ALA A 125 -15.72 -7.71 -18.16
N LEU A 126 -15.24 -8.45 -17.16
CA LEU A 126 -13.83 -8.42 -16.72
C LEU A 126 -12.88 -9.09 -17.73
N GLY A 127 -13.42 -9.83 -18.69
CA GLY A 127 -12.63 -10.60 -19.65
C GLY A 127 -12.10 -11.92 -19.09
N PRO A 128 -11.69 -12.84 -19.99
CA PRO A 128 -11.41 -14.23 -19.64
C PRO A 128 -10.24 -14.40 -18.67
N HIS A 129 -9.26 -13.50 -18.68
CA HIS A 129 -8.08 -13.61 -17.81
C HIS A 129 -8.42 -13.30 -16.34
N LEU A 130 -9.05 -12.15 -16.06
CA LEU A 130 -9.51 -11.79 -14.72
C LEU A 130 -10.60 -12.74 -14.23
N GLN A 131 -11.50 -13.18 -15.12
CA GLN A 131 -12.49 -14.21 -14.82
C GLN A 131 -11.80 -15.51 -14.37
N GLN A 132 -10.78 -15.98 -15.10
CA GLN A 132 -10.02 -17.18 -14.74
C GLN A 132 -9.33 -16.99 -13.38
N GLN A 133 -8.69 -15.85 -13.13
CA GLN A 133 -8.06 -15.57 -11.83
C GLN A 133 -9.08 -15.61 -10.68
N ILE A 134 -10.26 -15.02 -10.85
CA ILE A 134 -11.33 -15.02 -9.84
C ILE A 134 -11.88 -16.44 -9.62
N VAL A 135 -12.16 -17.17 -10.70
CA VAL A 135 -12.71 -18.53 -10.65
C VAL A 135 -11.72 -19.51 -10.03
N GLU A 136 -10.45 -19.42 -10.40
CA GLU A 136 -9.37 -20.27 -9.89
C GLU A 136 -8.84 -19.80 -8.54
N ARG A 137 -9.34 -18.66 -8.02
CA ARG A 137 -8.83 -17.98 -6.82
C ARG A 137 -7.31 -17.75 -6.88
N GLN A 138 -6.75 -17.59 -8.07
CA GLN A 138 -5.35 -17.23 -8.24
C GLN A 138 -5.17 -15.77 -7.81
N ASP A 139 -4.19 -15.53 -6.95
CA ASP A 139 -3.84 -14.21 -6.40
C ASP A 139 -4.92 -13.50 -5.57
N PHE A 140 -6.08 -14.13 -5.36
CA PHE A 140 -7.04 -13.69 -4.35
C PHE A 140 -6.62 -14.25 -3.00
N PRO A 141 -6.44 -13.39 -1.98
CA PRO A 141 -6.25 -13.86 -0.62
C PRO A 141 -7.45 -14.73 -0.25
N SER A 142 -7.19 -15.80 0.50
CA SER A 142 -8.22 -16.75 0.93
C SER A 142 -9.47 -16.00 1.37
N ALA A 143 -10.65 -16.47 0.94
CA ALA A 143 -11.93 -15.98 1.43
C ALA A 143 -12.03 -16.03 2.98
N ASP A 144 -11.15 -16.81 3.61
CA ASP A 144 -11.03 -16.97 5.06
C ASP A 144 -10.06 -15.98 5.73
N ASP A 145 -9.33 -15.13 5.00
CA ASP A 145 -8.55 -14.02 5.59
C ASP A 145 -9.50 -12.85 5.90
N THR A 146 -10.39 -13.07 6.87
CA THR A 146 -11.41 -12.13 7.33
C THR A 146 -10.79 -10.77 7.66
N VAL A 147 -9.64 -10.81 8.34
CA VAL A 147 -8.91 -9.64 8.84
C VAL A 147 -8.21 -8.87 7.70
N SER A 148 -8.04 -9.47 6.52
CA SER A 148 -7.28 -8.94 5.39
C SER A 148 -5.81 -8.65 5.73
N ALA A 149 -5.17 -9.54 6.49
CA ALA A 149 -3.77 -9.39 6.91
C ALA A 149 -2.82 -9.32 5.70
N TRP A 150 -3.18 -9.95 4.58
CA TRP A 150 -2.51 -9.82 3.28
C TRP A 150 -2.36 -8.37 2.79
N ARG A 151 -3.25 -7.44 3.18
CA ARG A 151 -3.12 -6.02 2.79
C ARG A 151 -1.97 -5.32 3.50
N LEU A 152 -1.62 -5.79 4.70
CA LEU A 152 -0.47 -5.30 5.42
C LEU A 152 0.78 -6.05 4.96
N PHE A 153 0.77 -7.38 4.99
CA PHE A 153 1.95 -8.22 4.80
C PHE A 153 2.29 -8.57 3.35
N GLY A 154 1.37 -8.34 2.42
CA GLY A 154 1.44 -8.78 1.03
C GLY A 154 0.80 -10.17 0.84
N VAL A 155 0.23 -10.39 -0.34
CA VAL A 155 -0.43 -11.65 -0.75
C VAL A 155 0.52 -12.86 -0.74
N HIS A 156 1.83 -12.61 -0.86
CA HIS A 156 2.85 -13.67 -0.88
C HIS A 156 3.59 -13.86 0.45
N CYS A 157 3.13 -13.25 1.55
CA CYS A 157 3.76 -13.42 2.85
C CYS A 157 3.52 -14.83 3.40
N LYS A 158 4.54 -15.68 3.29
CA LYS A 158 4.57 -17.05 3.83
C LYS A 158 5.22 -17.14 5.23
N CYS A 159 5.57 -16.00 5.82
CA CYS A 159 6.23 -16.00 7.14
C CYS A 159 5.28 -16.52 8.23
N PRO A 160 5.78 -17.38 9.14
CA PRO A 160 4.96 -17.96 10.21
C PRO A 160 4.38 -16.89 11.14
N ALA A 161 3.31 -17.24 11.86
CA ALA A 161 2.70 -16.41 12.89
C ALA A 161 3.58 -16.36 14.15
N THR A 162 4.70 -15.64 14.06
CA THR A 162 5.61 -15.40 15.20
C THR A 162 5.03 -14.34 16.14
N PRO A 163 5.51 -14.26 17.40
CA PRO A 163 5.15 -13.18 18.31
C PRO A 163 5.42 -11.78 17.73
N ILE A 164 6.47 -11.63 16.91
CA ILE A 164 6.74 -10.38 16.18
C ILE A 164 5.58 -10.06 15.22
N LYS A 165 5.11 -11.06 14.46
CA LYS A 165 4.03 -10.88 13.49
C LYS A 165 2.70 -10.58 14.17
N THR A 166 2.38 -11.23 15.28
CA THR A 166 1.09 -11.04 15.97
C THR A 166 1.10 -9.82 16.88
N THR A 167 2.15 -9.64 17.69
CA THR A 167 2.23 -8.58 18.70
C THR A 167 2.65 -7.25 18.11
N LEU A 168 3.53 -7.23 17.11
CA LEU A 168 4.00 -5.98 16.48
C LEU A 168 3.32 -5.71 15.14
N LEU A 169 2.48 -6.63 14.64
CA LEU A 169 1.92 -6.59 13.28
C LEU A 169 3.03 -6.31 12.24
N TYR A 170 4.16 -7.02 12.38
CA TYR A 170 5.38 -6.76 11.62
C TYR A 170 5.97 -8.02 11.00
N CYS A 171 6.57 -7.90 9.82
CA CYS A 171 7.16 -9.00 9.08
C CYS A 171 8.36 -8.50 8.26
N SER A 172 9.34 -9.35 8.01
CA SER A 172 10.43 -9.05 7.07
C SER A 172 9.93 -8.71 5.66
N CYS A 173 8.78 -9.26 5.25
CA CYS A 173 8.14 -8.93 3.96
C CYS A 173 7.75 -7.46 3.81
N ILE A 174 7.57 -6.73 4.91
CA ILE A 174 7.15 -5.31 4.91
C ILE A 174 8.20 -4.38 5.50
N ALA A 175 9.32 -4.96 5.93
CA ALA A 175 10.40 -4.28 6.60
C ALA A 175 11.12 -3.34 5.63
N THR A 176 11.46 -2.13 6.07
CA THR A 176 12.33 -1.26 5.26
C THR A 176 13.68 -1.95 5.07
N PRO A 177 14.13 -2.21 3.82
CA PRO A 177 15.39 -2.92 3.58
C PRO A 177 16.58 -2.11 4.08
N GLU A 178 17.53 -2.80 4.69
CA GLU A 178 18.79 -2.24 5.18
C GLU A 178 19.96 -2.99 4.57
N SER A 179 20.92 -2.27 3.98
CA SER A 179 22.11 -2.87 3.38
C SER A 179 23.00 -3.58 4.40
N THR A 180 22.96 -3.14 5.66
CA THR A 180 23.75 -3.69 6.76
C THR A 180 23.12 -4.93 7.41
N ASP A 181 21.87 -5.25 7.09
CA ASP A 181 21.14 -6.42 7.59
C ASP A 181 20.23 -7.00 6.49
N ALA A 182 20.85 -7.42 5.37
CA ALA A 182 20.12 -7.84 4.17
C ALA A 182 19.13 -8.99 4.41
N ASN A 183 19.43 -9.87 5.38
CA ASN A 183 18.59 -11.00 5.75
C ASN A 183 17.67 -10.73 6.95
N PHE A 184 17.67 -9.50 7.48
CA PHE A 184 16.93 -9.09 8.67
C PHE A 184 17.24 -9.90 9.95
N CYS A 185 18.38 -10.59 10.00
CA CYS A 185 18.72 -11.46 11.13
C CYS A 185 18.91 -10.66 12.41
N PHE A 186 19.63 -9.54 12.33
CA PHE A 186 19.86 -8.66 13.47
C PHE A 186 18.56 -7.99 13.92
N ARG A 187 17.79 -7.46 12.96
CA ARG A 187 16.51 -6.81 13.24
C ARG A 187 15.53 -7.76 13.92
N MET A 188 15.36 -8.97 13.40
CA MET A 188 14.44 -9.94 14.01
C MET A 188 14.90 -10.32 15.41
N LYS A 189 16.21 -10.49 15.62
CA LYS A 189 16.75 -10.77 16.96
C LYS A 189 16.55 -9.61 17.94
N LEU A 190 16.69 -8.37 17.47
CA LEU A 190 16.42 -7.18 18.28
C LEU A 190 14.96 -7.09 18.67
N LEU A 191 14.04 -7.41 17.76
CA LEU A 191 12.60 -7.43 18.07
C LEU A 191 12.24 -8.54 19.05
N GLU A 192 12.87 -9.72 18.96
CA GLU A 192 12.73 -10.78 19.97
C GLU A 192 13.18 -10.28 21.35
N LEU A 193 14.35 -9.63 21.42
CA LEU A 193 14.86 -9.06 22.66
C LEU A 193 13.90 -8.02 23.24
N LEU A 194 13.45 -7.05 22.43
CA LEU A 194 12.52 -6.01 22.86
C LEU A 194 11.20 -6.61 23.38
N LEU A 195 10.66 -7.62 22.71
CA LEU A 195 9.46 -8.33 23.17
C LEU A 195 9.70 -9.15 24.44
N SER A 196 10.92 -9.65 24.67
CA SER A 196 11.26 -10.39 25.89
C SER A 196 11.43 -9.46 27.11
N LEU A 197 11.82 -8.21 26.88
CA LEU A 197 11.95 -7.18 27.91
C LEU A 197 10.61 -6.48 28.20
N ALA A 198 9.70 -6.47 27.22
CA ALA A 198 8.38 -5.88 27.37
C ALA A 198 7.47 -6.73 28.25
N ASP A 199 6.86 -6.08 29.23
CA ASP A 199 5.69 -6.63 29.92
C ASP A 199 4.46 -6.55 28.99
N ARG A 200 3.58 -7.55 29.07
CA ARG A 200 2.45 -7.71 28.13
C ARG A 200 1.33 -6.71 28.37
N ASP A 201 1.20 -6.24 29.60
CA ASP A 201 0.04 -5.46 30.06
C ASP A 201 0.34 -3.97 30.23
N SER A 202 1.57 -3.53 29.93
CA SER A 202 2.00 -2.16 30.11
C SER A 202 2.75 -1.58 28.90
N LEU A 203 2.79 -0.24 28.84
CA LEU A 203 3.58 0.46 27.83
C LEU A 203 5.07 0.19 28.08
N PHE A 204 5.77 -0.28 27.06
CA PHE A 204 7.20 -0.58 27.19
C PHE A 204 8.06 0.56 26.64
N TYR A 205 8.75 1.23 27.56
CA TYR A 205 9.75 2.26 27.25
C TYR A 205 11.14 1.69 27.45
N PHE A 206 12.06 2.01 26.55
CA PHE A 206 13.46 1.60 26.65
C PHE A 206 14.38 2.70 26.16
N GLN A 207 15.62 2.71 26.66
CA GLN A 207 16.65 3.64 26.22
C GLN A 207 17.64 2.93 25.29
N TYR A 208 18.17 3.65 24.30
CA TYR A 208 19.20 3.09 23.40
C TYR A 208 20.40 2.51 24.17
N GLN A 209 20.85 3.22 25.22
CA GLN A 209 21.97 2.80 26.06
C GLN A 209 21.72 1.49 26.81
N GLN A 210 20.45 1.14 27.08
CA GLN A 210 20.11 -0.15 27.69
C GLN A 210 20.35 -1.28 26.70
N LEU A 211 20.04 -1.09 25.42
CA LEU A 211 20.26 -2.11 24.38
C LEU A 211 21.74 -2.42 24.16
N LEU A 212 22.63 -1.44 24.36
CA LEU A 212 24.07 -1.68 24.32
C LEU A 212 24.54 -2.70 25.37
N LYS A 213 23.87 -2.77 26.53
CA LYS A 213 24.18 -3.75 27.58
C LYS A 213 23.78 -5.18 27.20
N HIS A 214 22.89 -5.32 26.22
CA HIS A 214 22.42 -6.61 25.70
C HIS A 214 23.18 -7.09 24.46
N GLN A 215 24.35 -6.53 24.17
CA GLN A 215 25.16 -6.90 23.00
C GLN A 215 25.42 -8.41 22.89
N HIS A 216 25.61 -9.10 24.02
CA HIS A 216 25.86 -10.55 24.07
C HIS A 216 24.72 -11.41 23.49
N HIS A 217 23.49 -10.89 23.39
CA HIS A 217 22.38 -11.60 22.74
C HIS A 217 22.53 -11.71 21.21
N PHE A 218 23.52 -11.01 20.64
CA PHE A 218 23.77 -10.93 19.20
C PHE A 218 25.10 -11.59 18.80
N ASP A 219 25.73 -12.33 19.72
CA ASP A 219 26.95 -13.08 19.45
C ASP A 219 26.68 -14.10 18.34
N GLY A 220 27.55 -14.10 17.32
CA GLY A 220 27.40 -14.92 16.11
C GLY A 220 26.56 -14.30 15.00
N ILE A 221 25.87 -13.17 15.24
CA ILE A 221 25.14 -12.42 14.20
C ILE A 221 25.99 -11.26 13.68
N VAL A 222 26.64 -10.50 14.56
CA VAL A 222 27.43 -9.32 14.20
C VAL A 222 28.73 -9.27 15.00
N SER A 223 29.80 -8.74 14.40
CA SER A 223 31.04 -8.48 15.13
C SER A 223 30.85 -7.36 16.16
N HIS A 224 31.53 -7.46 17.31
CA HIS A 224 31.41 -6.46 18.37
C HIS A 224 31.72 -5.02 17.91
N SER A 225 32.67 -4.86 16.98
CA SER A 225 33.06 -3.57 16.39
C SER A 225 31.95 -2.89 15.58
N ASN A 226 31.01 -3.67 15.03
CA ASN A 226 29.96 -3.16 14.15
C ASN A 226 28.59 -3.07 14.84
N PHE A 227 28.47 -3.58 16.07
CA PHE A 227 27.21 -3.68 16.79
C PHE A 227 26.51 -2.32 16.93
N ASN A 228 27.23 -1.29 17.39
CA ASN A 228 26.63 0.03 17.61
C ASN A 228 26.12 0.67 16.31
N HIS A 229 26.90 0.59 15.23
CA HIS A 229 26.48 1.11 13.92
C HIS A 229 25.24 0.36 13.39
N LEU A 230 25.23 -0.97 13.52
CA LEU A 230 24.09 -1.78 13.08
C LEU A 230 22.84 -1.48 13.92
N LEU A 231 22.98 -1.38 15.23
CA LEU A 231 21.90 -1.04 16.15
C LEU A 231 21.31 0.34 15.81
N GLN A 232 22.14 1.36 15.61
CA GLN A 232 21.69 2.70 15.26
C GLN A 232 20.90 2.72 13.94
N ARG A 233 21.39 2.00 12.92
CA ARG A 233 20.69 1.86 11.63
C ARG A 233 19.33 1.19 11.83
N THR A 234 19.32 0.04 12.48
CA THR A 234 18.09 -0.75 12.70
C THR A 234 17.07 0.01 13.54
N ILE A 235 17.48 0.75 14.57
CA ILE A 235 16.58 1.64 15.33
C ILE A 235 15.94 2.69 14.39
N GLY A 236 16.72 3.31 13.51
CA GLY A 236 16.21 4.23 12.49
C GLY A 236 15.19 3.58 11.54
N ALA A 237 15.44 2.33 11.10
CA ALA A 237 14.50 1.60 10.27
C ALA A 237 13.22 1.21 11.04
N LEU A 238 13.34 0.75 12.28
CA LEU A 238 12.18 0.42 13.14
C LEU A 238 11.30 1.65 13.43
N ARG A 239 11.89 2.84 13.59
CA ARG A 239 11.15 4.10 13.68
C ARG A 239 10.38 4.42 12.40
N SER A 240 11.04 4.25 11.25
CA SER A 240 10.46 4.50 9.93
C SER A 240 9.33 3.52 9.61
N ASP A 241 9.43 2.29 10.11
CA ASP A 241 8.41 1.25 9.96
C ASP A 241 7.25 1.39 10.97
N GLY A 242 7.32 2.35 11.91
CA GLY A 242 6.31 2.55 12.94
C GLY A 242 6.22 1.39 13.94
N ILE A 243 7.37 0.81 14.28
CA ILE A 243 7.51 -0.25 15.30
C ILE A 243 7.93 0.35 16.64
N ILE A 244 8.74 1.40 16.62
CA ILE A 244 9.11 2.17 17.80
C ILE A 244 8.92 3.66 17.52
N ALA A 245 8.74 4.45 18.57
CA ALA A 245 8.70 5.90 18.50
C ALA A 245 9.69 6.50 19.50
N LEU A 246 10.43 7.53 19.08
CA LEU A 246 11.24 8.35 20.00
C LEU A 246 10.28 9.27 20.75
N VAL A 247 10.23 9.12 22.08
CA VAL A 247 9.32 9.89 22.95
C VAL A 247 10.06 11.02 23.66
N ASP A 248 11.34 10.84 23.93
CA ASP A 248 12.21 11.85 24.53
C ASP A 248 13.59 11.81 23.88
N GLU A 249 13.97 12.92 23.24
CA GLU A 249 15.25 13.06 22.54
C GLU A 249 16.43 13.22 23.49
N GLU A 250 16.23 13.81 24.69
CA GLU A 250 17.31 14.08 25.63
C GLU A 250 17.83 12.79 26.27
N SER A 251 16.91 11.90 26.64
CA SER A 251 17.23 10.61 27.25
C SER A 251 17.33 9.45 26.25
N ASP A 252 17.10 9.72 24.96
CA ASP A 252 17.04 8.73 23.88
C ASP A 252 16.07 7.58 24.24
N THR A 253 14.88 7.95 24.72
CA THR A 253 13.84 7.03 25.21
C THR A 253 12.83 6.74 24.10
N TYR A 254 12.64 5.45 23.84
CA TYR A 254 11.76 4.91 22.81
C TYR A 254 10.57 4.19 23.44
N LEU A 255 9.40 4.31 22.81
CA LEU A 255 8.21 3.51 23.06
C LEU A 255 8.12 2.38 22.02
N LEU A 256 7.95 1.14 22.47
CA LEU A 256 7.62 0.01 21.60
C LEU A 256 6.13 0.00 21.25
N ILE A 257 5.81 0.10 19.97
CA ILE A 257 4.43 0.18 19.46
C ILE A 257 3.88 -1.23 19.24
N THR A 258 3.29 -1.80 20.29
CA THR A 258 2.63 -3.11 20.21
C THR A 258 1.15 -3.00 19.86
N TYR A 259 0.60 -4.09 19.33
CA TYR A 259 -0.84 -4.23 19.08
C TYR A 259 -1.64 -4.08 20.37
N HIS A 260 -1.30 -4.84 21.42
CA HIS A 260 -2.12 -4.94 22.62
C HIS A 260 -2.08 -3.68 23.50
N THR A 261 -0.91 -3.06 23.65
CA THR A 261 -0.72 -1.96 24.62
C THR A 261 -0.81 -0.57 23.99
N VAL A 262 -0.62 -0.44 22.67
CA VAL A 262 -0.62 0.87 21.99
C VAL A 262 -1.70 0.95 20.91
N LEU A 263 -1.67 0.08 19.91
CA LEU A 263 -2.52 0.25 18.72
C LEU A 263 -3.99 -0.03 19.01
N LYS A 264 -4.29 -1.14 19.69
CA LYS A 264 -5.65 -1.56 20.01
C LYS A 264 -6.37 -0.53 20.90
N PRO A 265 -5.82 -0.11 22.06
CA PRO A 265 -6.47 0.89 22.91
C PRO A 265 -6.72 2.21 22.18
N TYR A 266 -5.77 2.64 21.34
CA TYR A 266 -5.94 3.86 20.56
C TYR A 266 -7.07 3.76 19.53
N VAL A 267 -7.17 2.65 18.80
CA VAL A 267 -8.26 2.45 17.82
C VAL A 267 -9.61 2.25 18.51
N GLU A 268 -9.65 1.61 19.69
CA GLU A 268 -10.84 1.51 20.52
C GLU A 268 -11.32 2.88 20.99
N LEU A 269 -10.41 3.73 21.47
CA LEU A 269 -10.71 5.11 21.87
C LEU A 269 -11.36 5.89 20.72
N LEU A 270 -10.80 5.81 19.51
CA LEU A 270 -11.37 6.45 18.32
C LEU A 270 -12.75 5.89 17.95
N SER A 271 -12.96 4.59 18.14
CA SER A 271 -14.23 3.91 17.83
C SER A 271 -15.33 4.26 18.83
N SER A 272 -14.97 4.49 20.10
CA SER A 272 -15.94 4.86 21.15
C SER A 272 -16.53 6.27 20.98
N GLN A 273 -15.88 7.15 20.22
CA GLN A 273 -16.31 8.55 20.09
C GLN A 273 -17.49 8.75 19.13
N SER A 274 -18.15 7.66 18.69
CA SER A 274 -19.29 7.64 17.75
C SER A 274 -19.05 8.42 16.45
N TRP A 275 -17.79 8.52 16.02
CA TRP A 275 -17.44 9.26 14.83
C TRP A 275 -17.86 8.54 13.58
N GLU A 276 -18.35 9.30 12.59
CA GLU A 276 -18.56 8.77 11.26
C GLU A 276 -17.26 8.16 10.73
N ASP A 277 -17.40 7.12 9.91
CA ASP A 277 -16.30 6.38 9.31
C ASP A 277 -15.28 7.26 8.57
N SER A 278 -15.75 8.38 8.02
CA SER A 278 -14.95 9.41 7.36
C SER A 278 -14.03 10.16 8.34
N VAL A 279 -14.55 10.49 9.52
CA VAL A 279 -13.85 11.22 10.59
C VAL A 279 -12.80 10.34 11.23
N VAL A 280 -13.10 9.05 11.49
CA VAL A 280 -12.12 8.09 12.00
C VAL A 280 -10.93 7.95 11.04
N ARG A 281 -11.18 7.90 9.73
CA ARG A 281 -10.09 7.85 8.72
C ARG A 281 -9.23 9.10 8.71
N SER A 282 -9.81 10.27 8.95
CA SER A 282 -9.08 11.55 9.02
C SER A 282 -8.29 11.66 10.33
N ALA A 283 -8.89 11.25 11.44
CA ALA A 283 -8.28 11.27 12.77
C ALA A 283 -7.05 10.35 12.87
N LEU A 284 -7.11 9.18 12.22
CA LEU A 284 -5.96 8.28 12.05
C LEU A 284 -4.78 8.92 11.28
N GLN A 285 -4.93 10.12 10.70
CA GLN A 285 -3.89 10.78 9.90
C GLN A 285 -3.44 12.12 10.45
N LYS A 286 -4.38 13.00 10.79
CA LYS A 286 -4.06 14.39 11.16
C LYS A 286 -3.95 14.61 12.67
N ASN A 287 -4.68 13.81 13.45
CA ASN A 287 -4.80 14.00 14.90
C ASN A 287 -4.19 12.82 15.68
N SER A 288 -3.33 12.03 15.04
CA SER A 288 -2.62 10.97 15.72
C SER A 288 -1.60 11.57 16.70
N PRO A 289 -1.48 11.02 17.93
CA PRO A 289 -0.36 11.32 18.81
C PRO A 289 0.96 11.22 18.07
N GLU A 290 1.94 12.04 18.48
CA GLU A 290 3.23 12.13 17.79
C GLU A 290 3.93 10.76 17.67
N PHE A 291 3.85 9.93 18.71
CA PHE A 291 4.41 8.58 18.72
C PHE A 291 3.72 7.61 17.75
N LEU A 292 2.56 7.95 17.17
CA LEU A 292 1.88 7.15 16.14
C LEU A 292 2.04 7.72 14.73
N ARG A 293 2.70 8.88 14.56
CA ARG A 293 2.81 9.57 13.26
C ARG A 293 3.43 8.70 12.15
N ASN A 294 4.37 7.83 12.51
CA ASN A 294 5.04 6.93 11.57
C ASN A 294 4.36 5.58 11.40
N VAL A 295 3.28 5.29 12.14
CA VAL A 295 2.59 4.01 12.01
C VAL A 295 1.86 3.95 10.67
N PRO A 296 2.12 2.94 9.81
CA PRO A 296 1.49 2.85 8.51
C PRO A 296 -0.03 2.79 8.61
N LYS A 297 -0.74 3.55 7.76
CA LYS A 297 -2.22 3.56 7.72
C LYS A 297 -2.82 2.16 7.56
N GLY A 298 -2.19 1.31 6.76
CA GLY A 298 -2.60 -0.08 6.58
C GLY A 298 -2.58 -0.88 7.89
N LYS A 299 -1.62 -0.61 8.78
CA LYS A 299 -1.52 -1.23 10.10
C LYS A 299 -2.69 -0.80 10.99
N MET A 300 -3.01 0.48 11.04
CA MET A 300 -4.16 1.01 11.79
C MET A 300 -5.50 0.46 11.28
N GLN A 301 -5.65 0.36 9.97
CA GLN A 301 -6.85 -0.22 9.35
C GLN A 301 -6.98 -1.71 9.67
N LEU A 302 -5.87 -2.45 9.73
CA LEU A 302 -5.86 -3.85 10.12
C LEU A 302 -6.38 -4.01 11.55
N VAL A 303 -5.83 -3.23 12.49
CA VAL A 303 -6.27 -3.22 13.90
C VAL A 303 -7.77 -2.95 14.02
N ARG A 304 -8.29 -1.99 13.26
CA ARG A 304 -9.72 -1.68 13.22
C ARG A 304 -10.57 -2.88 12.78
N ARG A 305 -10.13 -3.63 11.77
CA ARG A 305 -10.85 -4.83 11.29
C ARG A 305 -10.82 -5.94 12.33
N MET A 306 -9.66 -6.19 12.94
CA MET A 306 -9.52 -7.15 14.04
C MET A 306 -10.52 -6.86 15.16
N LEU A 307 -10.66 -5.60 15.56
CA LEU A 307 -11.62 -5.18 16.58
C LEU A 307 -13.09 -5.40 16.19
N GLN A 308 -13.43 -5.14 14.93
CA GLN A 308 -14.78 -5.38 14.41
C GLN A 308 -15.11 -6.88 14.40
N GLU A 309 -14.14 -7.73 14.07
CA GLU A 309 -14.29 -9.18 14.12
C GLU A 309 -14.44 -9.70 15.54
N GLU A 310 -13.57 -9.27 16.47
CA GLU A 310 -13.70 -9.58 17.90
C GLU A 310 -15.10 -9.21 18.43
N THR A 311 -15.62 -8.05 18.02
CA THR A 311 -16.96 -7.59 18.45
C THR A 311 -18.06 -8.49 17.89
N LYS A 312 -17.99 -8.85 16.60
CA LYS A 312 -18.94 -9.78 15.96
C LYS A 312 -18.90 -11.17 16.61
N GLU A 313 -17.72 -11.66 16.94
CA GLU A 313 -17.56 -12.96 17.62
C GLU A 313 -18.14 -12.94 19.03
N ARG A 314 -17.90 -11.86 19.80
CA ARG A 314 -18.51 -11.70 21.13
C ARG A 314 -20.04 -11.63 21.06
N GLN A 315 -20.60 -10.94 20.06
CA GLN A 315 -22.06 -10.90 19.86
C GLN A 315 -22.62 -12.30 19.56
N LYS A 316 -21.99 -13.05 18.65
CA LYS A 316 -22.37 -14.44 18.34
C LYS A 316 -22.29 -15.37 19.55
N GLN A 317 -21.37 -15.12 20.48
CA GLN A 317 -21.26 -15.90 21.73
C GLN A 317 -22.37 -15.56 22.72
N LEU A 318 -22.84 -14.31 22.77
CA LEU A 318 -23.93 -13.87 23.64
C LEU A 318 -25.32 -14.36 23.15
N GLU A 319 -25.46 -14.65 21.86
CA GLU A 319 -26.69 -15.16 21.26
C GLU A 319 -26.87 -16.69 21.38
N ARG A 320 -25.84 -17.40 21.88
CA ARG A 320 -25.85 -18.85 22.10
C ARG A 320 -26.19 -19.20 23.55
#